data_AF-A0A843FRY2-F1
#
_entry.id   AF-A0A843FRY2-F1
#
_cell.length_a   1.000
_cell.length_b   1.000
_cell.length_c   1.000
_cell.angle_alpha   90.00
_cell.angle_beta   90.00
_cell.angle_gamma   90.00
#
_symmetry.space_group_name_H-M   'P 1'
#
loop_
_entity.id
_entity.type
_entity.pdbx_description
1 polymer ?
#
loop_
_entity_poly.entity_id
_entity_poly.type
_entity_poly.pdbx_seq_one_letter_code
_entity_poly.pdbx_strand_id
1 'polypeptide(L)'
;LLVPYLNILGAAIATLICYILAFAVTAIASKKTMRLPFNIKELLKIVSAALIMGIAVYIMHPIGIIDVLISIIAGVIIYFAIIFILKAVTIKEIAIFKDLLH
;
A
#
# COMPACT_ATOMS: atom_id res chain seq x y z
N LEU A 1 10.76 23.65 10.43
CA LEU A 1 9.90 24.83 10.12
C LEU A 1 8.41 24.63 10.42
N LEU A 2 7.84 23.42 10.34
CA LEU A 2 6.37 23.21 10.49
C LEU A 2 5.88 22.92 11.92
N VAL A 3 6.81 22.62 12.84
CA VAL A 3 6.52 22.19 14.23
C VAL A 3 5.77 23.23 15.08
N PRO A 4 6.04 24.55 15.01
CA PRO A 4 5.41 25.49 15.94
C PRO A 4 3.93 25.82 15.62
N TYR A 5 3.43 25.53 14.40
CA TYR A 5 2.04 25.83 14.02
C TYR A 5 1.10 24.61 14.06
N LEU A 6 1.63 23.38 13.99
CA LEU A 6 0.85 22.15 13.82
C LEU A 6 1.14 21.06 14.87
N ASN A 7 1.94 21.35 15.92
CA ASN A 7 2.32 20.37 16.95
C ASN A 7 2.84 19.05 16.33
N ILE A 8 2.45 17.88 16.87
CA ILE A 8 2.87 16.55 16.39
C ILE A 8 2.40 16.27 14.95
N LEU A 9 1.24 16.80 14.53
CA LEU A 9 0.74 16.65 13.16
C LEU A 9 1.69 17.29 12.14
N GLY A 10 2.31 18.42 12.49
CA GLY A 10 3.31 19.09 11.66
C GLY A 10 4.55 18.23 11.41
N ALA A 11 4.98 17.45 12.41
CA ALA A 11 6.09 16.51 12.27
C ALA A 11 5.71 15.30 11.38
N ALA A 12 4.50 14.76 11.53
CA ALA A 12 4.00 13.69 10.69
C ALA A 12 3.88 14.12 9.21
N ILE A 13 3.37 15.33 8.95
CA ILE A 13 3.27 15.86 7.58
C ILE A 13 4.65 16.11 6.99
N ALA A 14 5.57 16.70 7.77
CA ALA A 14 6.93 16.95 7.30
C ALA A 14 7.68 15.66 6.94
N THR A 15 7.53 14.60 7.74
CA THR A 15 8.13 13.29 7.46
C THR A 15 7.50 12.62 6.23
N LEU A 16 6.18 12.69 6.08
CA LEU A 16 5.48 12.20 4.89
C LEU A 16 5.99 12.89 3.61
N ILE A 17 6.12 14.21 3.63
CA ILE A 17 6.64 15.00 2.50
C ILE A 17 8.09 14.63 2.20
N CYS A 18 8.94 14.51 3.23
CA CYS A 18 10.33 14.07 3.05
C CYS A 18 10.40 12.70 2.38
N TYR A 19 9.58 11.74 2.80
CA TYR A 19 9.56 10.41 2.19
C TYR A 19 9.04 10.43 0.75
N ILE A 20 8.02 11.25 0.44
CA ILE A 20 7.54 11.43 -0.94
C ILE A 20 8.66 11.99 -1.83
N LEU A 21 9.39 13.00 -1.36
CA LEU A 21 10.51 13.57 -2.09
C LEU A 21 11.66 12.57 -2.25
N ALA A 22 12.03 11.86 -1.19
CA ALA A 22 13.06 10.83 -1.24
C ALA A 22 12.67 9.70 -2.21
N PHE A 23 11.40 9.28 -2.20
CA PHE A 23 10.87 8.29 -3.14
C PHE A 23 10.91 8.81 -4.58
N ALA A 24 10.50 10.06 -4.83
CA ALA A 24 10.54 10.66 -6.17
C ALA A 24 11.96 10.75 -6.72
N VAL A 25 12.91 11.25 -5.92
CA VAL A 25 14.33 11.33 -6.31
C VAL A 25 14.90 9.95 -6.59
N THR A 26 14.62 8.97 -5.71
CA THR A 26 15.06 7.59 -5.89
C THR A 26 14.41 6.96 -7.12
N ALA A 27 13.13 7.19 -7.39
CA ALA A 27 12.43 6.65 -8.55
C ALA A 27 12.98 7.23 -9.87
N ILE A 28 13.28 8.54 -9.91
CA ILE A 28 13.89 9.19 -11.07
C ILE A 28 15.31 8.65 -11.30
N ALA A 29 16.11 8.55 -10.24
CA ALA A 29 17.46 8.00 -10.31
C ALA A 29 17.45 6.52 -10.73
N SER A 30 16.54 5.72 -10.16
CA SER A 30 16.39 4.31 -10.46
C SER A 30 15.96 4.11 -11.91
N LYS A 31 15.01 4.91 -12.44
CA LYS A 31 14.62 4.87 -13.86
C LYS A 31 15.78 5.19 -14.82
N LYS A 32 16.77 5.98 -14.38
CA LYS A 32 17.96 6.32 -15.16
C LYS A 32 19.01 5.21 -15.14
N THR A 33 19.12 4.45 -14.04
CA THR A 33 20.20 3.45 -13.83
C THR A 33 19.75 2.01 -14.08
N MET A 34 18.49 1.67 -13.77
CA MET A 34 17.88 0.36 -14.02
C MET A 34 16.53 0.58 -14.72
N ARG A 35 16.31 -0.07 -15.86
CA ARG A 35 14.96 -0.20 -16.45
C ARG A 35 14.12 -1.10 -15.54
N LEU A 36 13.67 -0.58 -14.38
CA LEU A 36 12.68 -1.27 -13.57
C LEU A 36 11.46 -1.48 -14.46
N PRO A 37 11.03 -2.73 -14.72
CA PRO A 37 9.76 -3.00 -15.37
C PRO A 37 8.66 -2.67 -14.35
N PHE A 38 8.46 -1.38 -14.09
CA PHE A 38 7.45 -0.92 -13.14
C PHE A 38 6.09 -1.14 -13.81
N ASN A 39 5.46 -2.26 -13.48
CA ASN A 39 4.14 -2.60 -13.98
C ASN A 39 3.10 -1.70 -13.30
N ILE A 40 2.91 -0.50 -13.85
CA ILE A 40 1.91 0.48 -13.38
C ILE A 40 0.52 -0.16 -13.30
N LYS A 41 0.24 -1.14 -14.18
CA LYS A 41 -1.00 -1.94 -14.16
C LYS A 41 -1.16 -2.75 -12.88
N GLU A 42 -0.10 -3.35 -12.34
CA GLU A 42 -0.14 -4.12 -11.09
C GLU A 42 -0.26 -3.19 -9.89
N LEU A 43 0.48 -2.08 -9.88
CA LEU A 43 0.33 -1.02 -8.86
C LEU A 43 -1.11 -0.52 -8.78
N LEU A 44 -1.74 -0.22 -9.93
CA LEU A 44 -3.11 0.29 -9.97
C LEU A 44 -4.13 -0.73 -9.43
N LYS A 45 -3.92 -2.03 -9.69
CA LYS A 45 -4.75 -3.10 -9.14
C LYS A 45 -4.61 -3.24 -7.63
N ILE A 46 -3.40 -3.08 -7.09
CA ILE A 46 -3.15 -3.13 -5.64
C ILE A 46 -3.79 -1.91 -4.96
N VAL A 47 -3.66 -0.72 -5.56
CA VAL A 47 -4.29 0.51 -5.06
C VAL A 47 -5.81 0.40 -5.08
N SER A 48 -6.41 -0.16 -6.15
CA SER A 48 -7.85 -0.36 -6.21
C SER A 48 -8.33 -1.40 -5.18
N ALA A 49 -7.57 -2.47 -4.95
CA ALA A 49 -7.87 -3.45 -3.89
C ALA A 49 -7.85 -2.81 -2.50
N ALA A 50 -6.84 -1.97 -2.22
CA ALA A 50 -6.74 -1.23 -0.97
C ALA A 50 -7.90 -0.23 -0.78
N LEU A 51 -8.32 0.46 -1.85
CA LEU A 51 -9.47 1.36 -1.81
C LEU A 51 -10.77 0.61 -1.49
N ILE A 52 -11.04 -0.51 -2.15
CA ILE A 52 -12.25 -1.30 -1.92
C ILE A 52 -12.26 -1.87 -0.49
N MET A 53 -11.11 -2.37 -0.01
CA MET A 53 -10.97 -2.79 1.39
C MET A 53 -11.28 -1.64 2.36
N GLY A 54 -10.70 -0.45 2.12
CA GLY A 54 -10.92 0.73 2.94
C GLY A 54 -12.39 1.15 2.99
N ILE A 55 -13.08 1.11 1.85
CA ILE A 55 -14.52 1.38 1.76
C ILE A 55 -15.31 0.32 2.56
N ALA A 56 -14.98 -0.96 2.42
CA ALA A 56 -15.65 -2.03 3.14
C ALA A 56 -15.50 -1.92 4.67
N VAL A 57 -14.28 -1.63 5.14
CA VAL A 57 -14.00 -1.40 6.56
C VAL A 57 -14.67 -0.13 7.08
N TYR A 58 -14.74 0.93 6.26
CA TYR A 58 -15.45 2.16 6.62
C TYR A 58 -16.95 1.92 6.83
N ILE A 59 -17.59 1.15 5.95
CA ILE A 59 -19.01 0.79 6.07
C ILE A 59 -19.28 -0.09 7.30
N MET A 60 -18.32 -0.93 7.70
CA MET A 60 -18.48 -1.79 8.88
C MET A 60 -18.59 -1.03 10.21
N HIS A 61 -18.17 0.25 10.27
CA HIS A 61 -18.27 1.10 11.47
C HIS A 61 -18.03 0.34 12.79
N PRO A 62 -16.84 -0.24 12.99
CA PRO A 62 -16.57 -1.04 14.19
C PRO A 62 -16.65 -0.18 15.45
N ILE A 63 -17.66 -0.43 16.28
CA ILE A 63 -17.92 0.27 17.54
C ILE A 63 -17.53 -0.62 18.72
N GLY A 64 -16.22 -0.73 18.95
CA GLY A 64 -15.65 -1.50 20.05
C GLY A 64 -14.34 -2.18 19.68
N ILE A 65 -13.51 -2.52 20.68
CA ILE A 65 -12.21 -3.19 20.47
C ILE A 65 -12.36 -4.54 19.77
N ILE A 66 -13.44 -5.28 20.07
CA ILE A 66 -13.72 -6.60 19.48
C ILE A 66 -14.18 -6.43 18.02
N ASP A 67 -15.05 -5.45 17.75
CA ASP A 67 -15.49 -5.14 16.39
C ASP A 67 -14.33 -4.64 15.51
N VAL A 68 -13.41 -3.86 16.07
CA VAL A 68 -12.19 -3.44 15.37
C VAL A 68 -11.35 -4.65 14.98
N LEU A 69 -11.18 -5.63 15.88
CA LEU A 69 -10.44 -6.85 15.58
C LEU A 69 -11.10 -7.67 14.47
N ILE A 70 -12.43 -7.78 14.49
CA ILE A 70 -13.21 -8.44 13.45
C ILE A 70 -13.10 -7.70 12.12
N SER A 71 -13.18 -6.37 12.11
CA SER A 71 -13.00 -5.55 10.91
C SER A 71 -11.59 -5.64 10.33
N ILE A 72 -10.56 -5.79 11.15
CA ILE A 72 -9.19 -6.04 10.66
C ILE A 72 -9.15 -7.39 9.92
N ILE A 73 -9.66 -8.45 10.53
CA ILE A 73 -9.67 -9.79 9.91
C ILE A 73 -10.50 -9.78 8.63
N ALA A 74 -11.69 -9.17 8.66
CA ALA A 74 -12.54 -9.01 7.48
C ALA A 74 -11.85 -8.19 6.38
N GLY A 75 -11.18 -7.09 6.73
CA GLY A 75 -10.40 -6.28 5.81
C GLY A 75 -9.28 -7.07 5.15
N VAL A 76 -8.53 -7.87 5.91
CA VAL A 76 -7.49 -8.76 5.38
C VAL A 76 -8.07 -9.75 4.38
N ILE A 77 -9.19 -10.40 4.71
CA ILE A 77 -9.86 -11.35 3.83
C ILE A 77 -10.31 -10.67 2.53
N ILE A 78 -10.95 -9.50 2.64
CA ILE A 78 -11.45 -8.71 1.49
C ILE A 78 -10.28 -8.29 0.60
N TYR A 79 -9.19 -7.79 1.19
CA TYR A 79 -8.00 -7.38 0.46
C TYR A 79 -7.36 -8.53 -0.31
N PHE A 80 -7.18 -9.68 0.34
CA PHE A 80 -6.65 -10.88 -0.30
C PHE A 80 -7.57 -11.40 -1.41
N ALA A 81 -8.88 -11.43 -1.17
CA ALA A 81 -9.85 -11.85 -2.17
C ALA A 81 -9.79 -10.96 -3.42
N ILE A 82 -9.73 -9.64 -3.25
CA ILE A 82 -9.69 -8.70 -4.36
C ILE A 82 -8.36 -8.79 -5.11
N ILE A 83 -7.22 -8.89 -4.41
CA ILE A 83 -5.91 -9.11 -5.06
C ILE A 83 -5.92 -10.37 -5.92
N PHE A 84 -6.52 -11.45 -5.40
CA PHE A 84 -6.62 -12.72 -6.11
C PHE A 84 -7.52 -12.60 -7.35
N ILE A 85 -8.68 -11.94 -7.23
CA ILE A 85 -9.61 -11.69 -8.34
C ILE A 85 -8.95 -10.82 -9.42
N LEU A 86 -8.26 -9.75 -9.03
CA LEU A 86 -7.62 -8.83 -9.98
C LEU A 86 -6.37 -9.43 -10.63
N LYS A 87 -5.91 -10.62 -10.19
CA LYS A 87 -4.58 -11.18 -10.54
C LYS A 87 -3.53 -10.07 -10.46
N ALA A 88 -3.57 -9.30 -9.37
CA ALA A 88 -2.63 -8.20 -9.16
C ALA A 88 -1.21 -8.74 -8.93
N VAL A 89 -1.15 -9.91 -8.30
CA VAL A 89 0.04 -10.75 -8.24
C VAL A 89 -0.11 -11.82 -9.31
N THR A 90 0.71 -11.74 -10.36
CA THR A 90 0.75 -12.78 -11.37
C THR A 90 1.40 -14.01 -10.72
N ILE A 91 0.81 -15.21 -10.83
CA ILE A 91 1.37 -16.48 -10.28
C ILE A 91 2.85 -16.69 -10.70
N LYS A 92 3.27 -16.08 -11.82
CA LYS A 92 4.66 -16.01 -12.28
C LYS A 92 5.59 -15.24 -11.35
N GLU A 93 5.16 -14.15 -10.70
CA GLU A 93 5.99 -13.42 -9.73
C GLU A 93 6.23 -14.23 -8.46
N ILE A 94 5.20 -14.95 -7.99
CA ILE A 94 5.34 -15.88 -6.85
C ILE A 94 6.29 -17.03 -7.22
N ALA A 95 6.23 -17.52 -8.48
CA ALA A 95 7.16 -18.53 -8.97
C ALA A 95 8.60 -18.02 -9.05
N ILE A 96 8.84 -16.79 -9.52
CA ILE A 96 10.18 -16.17 -9.55
C ILE A 96 10.74 -15.98 -8.14
N PHE A 97 9.92 -15.54 -7.19
CA PHE A 97 10.35 -15.44 -5.78
C PHE A 97 10.66 -16.80 -5.17
N LYS A 98 9.92 -17.85 -5.54
CA LYS A 98 10.19 -19.22 -5.11
C LYS A 98 11.46 -19.80 -5.73
N ASP A 99 11.79 -19.41 -6.97
CA ASP A 99 13.01 -19.80 -7.68
C ASP A 99 14.26 -19.10 -7.08
N LEU A 100 14.14 -17.83 -6.69
CA LEU A 100 15.23 -17.06 -6.05
C LEU A 100 15.58 -17.50 -4.62
N LEU A 101 14.68 -18.25 -3.97
CA LEU A 101 14.82 -18.74 -2.58
C LEU A 101 15.34 -20.18 -2.52
N HIS A 102 15.69 -20.78 -3.67
CA HIS A 102 16.28 -22.11 -3.78
C HIS A 102 17.76 -22.05 -4.18
#